data_AF-A0A4S0NIC9-F1
#
_entry.id   AF-A0A4S0NIC9-F1
#
_cell.length_a   1.000
_cell.length_b   1.000
_cell.length_c   1.000
_cell.angle_alpha   90.00
_cell.angle_beta   90.00
_cell.angle_gamma   90.00
#
_symmetry.space_group_name_H-M   'P 1'
#
loop_
_entity.id
_entity.type
_entity.pdbx_description
1 polymer ?
#
loop_
_entity_poly.entity_id
_entity_poly.type
_entity_poly.pdbx_seq_one_letter_code
_entity_poly.pdbx_strand_id
1 'polypeptide(L)' 'MRGEEGLARVEQHIRHIEELMAEALTAAARQESPNERAFLAFLSEALALSREHLARLKSE' A
#
# COMPACT_ATOMS: atom_id res chain seq x y z
N MET A 1 4.96 0.80 26.04
CA MET A 1 4.09 0.53 24.88
C MET A 1 4.10 1.67 23.85
N ARG A 2 5.27 2.22 23.47
CA ARG A 2 5.37 3.23 22.39
C ARG A 2 5.51 2.62 20.99
N GLY A 3 6.00 1.38 20.91
CA GLY A 3 6.19 0.63 19.66
C GLY A 3 4.88 0.20 19.01
N GLU A 4 3.94 -0.34 19.79
CA GLU A 4 2.64 -0.81 19.28
C GLU A 4 1.80 0.31 18.66
N GLU A 5 1.74 1.49 19.28
CA GLU A 5 1.06 2.67 18.71
C GLU A 5 1.76 3.19 17.44
N GLY A 6 3.07 2.97 17.32
CA GLY A 6 3.82 3.27 16.10
C GLY A 6 3.45 2.32 14.97
N LEU A 7 3.43 1.02 15.26
CA LEU A 7 3.07 -0.02 14.29
C LEU A 7 1.61 0.10 13.83
N ALA A 8 0.68 0.45 14.73
CA ALA A 8 -0.71 0.69 14.39
C ALA A 8 -0.89 1.89 13.43
N ARG A 9 -0.14 2.98 13.65
CA ARG A 9 -0.13 4.14 12.75
C ARG A 9 0.43 3.79 11.37
N VAL A 10 1.51 3.02 11.31
CA VAL A 10 2.09 2.54 10.05
C VAL A 10 1.09 1.66 9.30
N GLU A 11 0.42 0.74 9.99
CA GLU A 11 -0.61 -0.11 9.39
C GLU A 11 -1.77 0.70 8.79
N GLN A 12 -2.25 1.70 9.54
CA GLN A 12 -3.31 2.60 9.06
C GLN A 12 -2.85 3.38 7.83
N HIS A 13 -1.60 3.83 7.80
CA HIS A 13 -1.05 4.55 6.66
C HIS A 13 -0.93 3.66 5.41
N ILE A 14 -0.46 2.42 5.57
CA ILE A 14 -0.41 1.43 4.48
C ILE A 14 -1.81 1.20 3.91
N ARG A 15 -2.81 0.96 4.78
CA ARG A 15 -4.21 0.77 4.35
C ARG A 15 -4.74 1.98 3.57
N HIS A 16 -4.46 3.19 4.04
CA HIS A 16 -4.90 4.40 3.36
C HIS A 16 -4.31 4.52 1.95
N ILE A 17 -3.02 4.20 1.76
CA ILE A 17 -2.40 4.23 0.44
C ILE A 17 -3.05 3.18 -0.48
N GLU A 18 -3.39 2.01 0.03
CA GLU A 18 -4.03 0.95 -0.75
C GLU A 18 -5.43 1.34 -1.23
N GLU A 19 -6.19 2.06 -0.40
CA GLU A 19 -7.49 2.64 -0.79
C GLU A 19 -7.32 3.65 -1.93
N LEU A 20 -6.40 4.61 -1.79
CA LEU A 20 -6.09 5.59 -2.84
C LEU A 20 -5.65 4.92 -4.15
N MET A 21 -4.89 3.84 -4.05
CA MET A 21 -4.44 3.06 -5.19
C MET A 21 -5.58 2.32 -5.89
N ALA A 22 -6.54 1.78 -5.15
CA ALA A 22 -7.71 1.12 -5.75
C ALA A 22 -8.55 2.12 -6.56
N GLU A 23 -8.70 3.35 -6.06
CA GLU A 23 -9.34 4.44 -6.79
C GLU A 23 -8.55 4.82 -8.06
N ALA A 24 -7.23 4.97 -7.95
CA ALA A 24 -6.36 5.30 -9.07
C ALA A 24 -6.35 4.21 -10.16
N LEU A 25 -6.36 2.93 -9.78
CA LEU A 25 -6.46 1.80 -10.72
C LEU A 25 -7.77 1.84 -11.49
N THR A 26 -8.88 2.14 -10.80
CA THR A 26 -10.20 2.28 -11.43
C THR A 26 -10.21 3.44 -12.43
N ALA A 27 -9.57 4.56 -12.10
CA ALA A 27 -9.44 5.71 -13.00
C ALA A 27 -8.52 5.42 -14.20
N ALA A 28 -7.37 4.77 -13.98
CA ALA A 28 -6.42 4.40 -15.03
C ALA A 28 -7.00 3.37 -16.01
N ALA A 29 -7.82 2.44 -15.52
CA ALA A 29 -8.53 1.47 -16.36
C ALA A 29 -9.50 2.14 -17.33
N ARG A 30 -10.10 3.28 -16.97
CA ARG A 30 -11.01 4.05 -17.84
C ARG A 30 -10.29 4.86 -18.90
N GLN A 31 -9.02 5.23 -18.66
CA GLN A 31 -8.23 6.09 -19.55
C GLN A 31 -7.30 5.30 -20.49
N GLU A 32 -7.29 3.96 -20.40
CA GLU A 32 -6.43 3.05 -21.16
C GLU A 32 -4.91 3.30 -21.09
N SER A 33 -4.43 4.17 -20.19
CA SER A 33 -3.00 4.51 -20.07
C SER A 33 -2.15 3.30 -19.62
N PRO A 34 -1.27 2.73 -20.45
CA PRO A 34 -0.44 1.58 -20.07
C PRO A 34 0.62 1.94 -19.03
N ASN A 35 1.16 3.17 -19.09
CA ASN A 35 2.20 3.65 -18.17
C ASN A 35 1.66 3.85 -16.75
N GLU A 36 0.47 4.41 -16.61
CA GLU A 36 -0.18 4.56 -15.30
C GLU A 36 -0.49 3.21 -14.67
N ARG A 37 -0.97 2.24 -15.47
CA ARG A 37 -1.21 0.87 -15.01
C ARG A 37 0.07 0.19 -14.54
N ALA A 38 1.17 0.34 -15.28
CA ALA A 38 2.47 -0.21 -14.88
C ALA A 38 3.01 0.42 -13.60
N PHE A 39 2.88 1.75 -13.45
CA PHE A 39 3.29 2.45 -12.23
C PHE A 39 2.46 2.04 -11.02
N LEU A 40 1.14 1.90 -11.18
CA LEU A 40 0.26 1.41 -10.12
C LEU A 40 0.55 -0.06 -9.77
N ALA A 41 0.89 -0.91 -10.73
CA ALA A 41 1.33 -2.28 -10.43
C ALA A 41 2.60 -2.29 -9.56
N PHE A 42 3.61 -1.49 -9.92
CA PHE A 42 4.84 -1.32 -9.13
C PHE A 42 4.56 -0.85 -7.70
N LEU A 43 3.68 0.15 -7.52
CA LEU A 43 3.32 0.64 -6.19
C LEU A 43 2.61 -0.43 -5.34
N SER A 44 1.77 -1.28 -5.95
CA SER A 44 1.10 -2.38 -5.25
C SER A 44 2.10 -3.43 -4.75
N GLU A 45 3.11 -3.77 -5.56
CA GLU A 45 4.19 -4.67 -5.14
C GLU A 45 4.98 -4.08 -3.96
N ALA A 46 5.31 -2.79 -4.01
CA ALA A 46 6.03 -2.11 -2.92
C ALA A 46 5.23 -2.07 -1.60
N LEU A 47 3.91 -1.88 -1.67
CA LEU A 47 3.03 -1.92 -0.49
C LEU A 47 2.89 -3.33 0.08
N ALA A 48 2.83 -4.36 -0.77
CA ALA A 48 2.83 -5.75 -0.31
C ALA A 48 4.08 -6.09 0.50
N LEU A 49 5.27 -5.67 0.04
CA LEU A 49 6.51 -5.81 0.80
C LEU A 49 6.47 -5.04 2.14
N SER A 50 5.89 -3.84 2.13
CA SER A 50 5.73 -3.03 3.35
C SER A 50 4.82 -3.72 4.37
N ARG A 51 3.74 -4.36 3.92
CA ARG A 51 2.85 -5.18 4.76
C ARG A 51 3.56 -6.39 5.34
N GLU A 52 4.34 -7.09 4.53
CA GLU A 52 5.12 -8.25 4.98
C GLU A 52 6.13 -7.84 6.07
N HIS A 53 6.86 -6.74 5.85
CA HIS A 53 7.79 -6.22 6.83
C HIS A 53 7.10 -5.80 8.14
N LEU A 54 5.95 -5.12 8.04
CA LEU A 54 5.15 -4.77 9.21
C LEU A 54 4.66 -6.02 9.97
N ALA A 55 4.25 -7.07 9.27
CA ALA A 55 3.83 -8.33 9.89
C ALA A 55 4.98 -8.99 10.66
N ARG A 56 6.21 -8.94 10.12
CA ARG A 56 7.42 -9.41 10.81
C ARG A 56 7.67 -8.63 12.09
N LEU A 57 7.64 -7.29 12.04
CA LEU A 57 7.84 -6.43 13.21
C LEU A 57 6.80 -6.62 14.32
N LYS A 58 5.58 -7.04 13.98
CA LYS A 58 4.52 -7.36 14.96
C LYS A 58 4.68 -8.73 15.61
N SER A 59 5.53 -9.59 15.06
CA SER A 59 5.75 -10.97 15.52
C SER A 59 7.01 -11.12 16.38
N GLU A 60 7.79 -10.05 16.54
CA GLU A 60 8.98 -9.94 17.41
C GLU A 60 8.58 -9.47 18.83
#